data_AF-A0A4W4GNM6-F1
#
_entry.id   AF-A0A4W4GNM6-F1
#
_cell.length_a   1.000
_cell.length_b   1.000
_cell.length_c   1.000
_cell.angle_alpha   90.00
_cell.angle_beta   90.00
_cell.angle_gamma   90.00
#
_symmetry.space_group_name_H-M   'P 1'
#
loop_
_entity.id
_entity.type
_entity.pdbx_description
1 polymer ?
#
loop_
_entity_poly.entity_id
_entity_poly.type
_entity_poly.pdbx_seq_one_letter_code
_entity_poly.pdbx_strand_id
1 'polypeptide(L)'
;MLDAPPQSPADHTLLTQLQQKITDIYCSSHVLKRYFSRAETKPARDGTVGYELLFLMPEEHTQLVRYTLSREVVYSVFLQQLLEQHGEDPLYIQPSSLSMRGNA
;
A
#
# COMPACT_ATOMS: atom_id res chain seq x y z
N MET A 1 5.76 34.30 -1.39
CA MET A 1 4.82 33.22 -1.01
C MET A 1 4.67 32.36 -2.27
N LEU A 2 5.47 31.31 -2.41
CA LEU A 2 5.38 30.44 -3.60
C LEU A 2 4.23 29.46 -3.38
N ASP A 3 3.17 29.67 -4.14
CA ASP A 3 2.09 28.70 -4.32
C ASP A 3 2.71 27.45 -4.97
N ALA A 4 2.51 26.29 -4.35
CA ALA A 4 2.97 25.02 -4.90
C ALA A 4 2.33 24.80 -6.28
N PRO A 5 3.04 24.18 -7.25
CA PRO A 5 2.46 23.97 -8.57
C PRO A 5 1.16 23.18 -8.46
N PRO A 6 0.17 23.44 -9.35
CA PRO A 6 -1.05 22.64 -9.39
C PRO A 6 -0.64 21.19 -9.61
N GLN A 7 -0.96 20.32 -8.65
CA GLN A 7 -0.72 18.88 -8.79
C GLN A 7 -1.40 18.45 -10.09
N SER A 8 -0.63 17.91 -11.02
CA SER A 8 -1.08 17.72 -12.40
C SER A 8 -2.21 16.68 -12.42
N PRO A 9 -3.19 16.76 -13.35
CA PRO A 9 -4.23 15.73 -13.48
C PRO A 9 -3.66 14.31 -13.71
N ALA A 10 -2.43 14.24 -14.26
CA ALA A 10 -1.65 13.01 -14.36
C ALA A 10 -1.28 12.41 -13.00
N ASP A 11 -0.87 13.24 -12.03
CA ASP A 11 -0.49 12.79 -10.68
C ASP A 11 -1.69 12.21 -9.95
N HIS A 12 -2.86 12.84 -10.08
CA HIS A 12 -4.09 12.35 -9.44
C HIS A 12 -4.56 11.01 -10.02
N THR A 13 -4.41 10.83 -11.33
CA THR A 13 -4.72 9.58 -12.02
C THR A 13 -3.78 8.46 -11.58
N LEU A 14 -2.47 8.74 -11.50
CA LEU A 14 -1.46 7.79 -11.02
C LEU A 14 -1.69 7.38 -9.56
N LEU A 15 -2.02 8.33 -8.69
CA LEU A 15 -2.36 8.05 -7.28
C LEU A 15 -3.58 7.12 -7.18
N THR A 16 -4.64 7.41 -7.94
CA THR A 16 -5.85 6.59 -7.94
C THR A 16 -5.58 5.17 -8.43
N GLN A 17 -4.79 5.03 -9.50
CA GLN A 17 -4.38 3.73 -10.03
C GLN A 17 -3.51 2.95 -9.04
N LEU A 18 -2.55 3.63 -8.37
CA LEU A 18 -1.74 3.01 -7.34
C LEU A 18 -2.59 2.56 -6.15
N GLN A 19 -3.53 3.40 -5.71
CA GLN A 19 -4.44 3.05 -4.62
C GLN A 19 -5.27 1.82 -4.95
N GLN A 20 -5.78 1.73 -6.19
CA GLN A 20 -6.52 0.58 -6.66
C GLN A 20 -5.66 -0.68 -6.66
N LYS A 21 -4.43 -0.58 -7.19
CA LYS A 21 -3.47 -1.69 -7.21
C LYS A 21 -3.14 -2.21 -5.81
N ILE A 22 -2.87 -1.30 -4.86
CA ILE A 22 -2.62 -1.66 -3.46
C ILE A 22 -3.85 -2.34 -2.85
N THR A 23 -5.04 -1.80 -3.11
CA THR A 23 -6.32 -2.37 -2.66
C THR A 23 -6.49 -3.80 -3.19
N ASP A 24 -6.24 -4.02 -4.48
CA ASP A 24 -6.39 -5.32 -5.13
C ASP A 24 -5.40 -6.36 -4.59
N ILE A 25 -4.15 -5.96 -4.32
CA ILE A 25 -3.14 -6.80 -3.66
C ILE A 25 -3.66 -7.34 -2.31
N TYR A 26 -4.13 -6.45 -1.44
CA TYR A 26 -4.57 -6.85 -0.11
C TYR A 26 -5.94 -7.54 -0.11
N CYS A 27 -6.84 -7.18 -1.03
CA CYS A 27 -8.12 -7.85 -1.25
C CYS A 27 -7.96 -9.27 -1.86
N SER A 28 -6.87 -9.53 -2.58
CA SER A 28 -6.58 -10.85 -3.16
C SER A 28 -5.80 -11.74 -2.19
N SER A 29 -5.21 -11.18 -1.14
CA SER A 29 -4.48 -11.95 -0.11
C SER A 29 -5.42 -12.84 0.70
N HIS A 30 -5.14 -14.15 0.74
CA HIS A 30 -5.92 -15.12 1.52
C HIS A 30 -6.01 -14.78 3.02
N VAL A 31 -4.97 -14.16 3.56
CA VAL A 31 -4.81 -13.94 4.99
C VAL A 31 -5.21 -12.53 5.39
N LEU A 32 -4.85 -11.53 4.58
CA LEU A 32 -5.04 -10.12 4.90
C LEU A 32 -6.40 -9.57 4.45
N LYS A 33 -7.04 -10.15 3.43
CA LYS A 33 -8.33 -9.68 2.90
C LYS A 33 -9.40 -9.50 3.97
N ARG A 34 -9.49 -10.43 4.92
CA ARG A 34 -10.47 -10.42 6.01
C ARG A 34 -10.29 -9.28 7.03
N TYR A 35 -9.09 -8.70 7.06
CA TYR A 35 -8.74 -7.61 7.96
C TYR A 35 -8.58 -6.29 7.20
N PHE A 36 -8.30 -6.34 5.90
CA PHE A 36 -8.10 -5.15 5.09
C PHE A 36 -9.40 -4.36 4.98
N SER A 37 -9.32 -3.05 5.27
CA SER A 37 -10.46 -2.14 5.18
C SER A 37 -10.31 -1.21 3.99
N ARG A 38 -9.20 -0.48 3.90
CA ARG A 38 -8.93 0.43 2.80
C ARG A 38 -7.45 0.77 2.68
N ALA A 39 -7.07 1.18 1.48
CA ALA A 39 -5.79 1.81 1.21
C ALA A 39 -6.03 3.26 0.78
N GLU A 40 -5.17 4.16 1.24
CA GLU A 40 -5.14 5.56 0.82
C GLU A 40 -3.77 5.85 0.25
N THR A 41 -3.71 6.61 -0.85
CA THR A 41 -2.45 7.13 -1.40
C THR A 41 -2.43 8.64 -1.31
N LYS A 42 -1.25 9.18 -1.02
CA LYS A 42 -1.03 10.63 -0.86
C LYS A 42 0.26 11.01 -1.59
N PRO A 43 0.24 12.11 -2.36
CA PRO A 43 1.47 12.61 -2.97
C PRO A 43 2.44 13.07 -1.88
N ALA A 44 3.69 12.63 -1.95
CA ALA A 44 4.75 13.16 -1.10
C ALA A 44 5.56 14.21 -1.87
N ARG A 45 6.17 15.14 -1.14
CA ARG A 45 6.87 16.30 -1.73
C ARG A 45 8.12 15.94 -2.52
N ASP A 46 8.66 14.74 -2.33
CA ASP A 46 9.96 14.32 -2.87
C ASP A 46 9.83 13.46 -4.14
N GLY A 47 8.71 13.54 -4.86
CA GLY A 47 8.43 12.66 -6.01
C GLY A 47 8.17 11.20 -5.61
N THR A 48 8.01 10.94 -4.30
CA THR A 48 7.57 9.67 -3.75
C THR A 48 6.05 9.68 -3.56
N VAL A 49 5.46 8.50 -3.40
CA VAL A 49 4.05 8.36 -3.04
C VAL A 49 3.96 7.76 -1.65
N GLY A 50 3.32 8.49 -0.74
CA GLY A 50 2.93 7.96 0.56
C GLY A 50 1.69 7.10 0.40
N TYR A 51 1.62 6.01 1.15
CA TYR A 51 0.43 5.18 1.22
C TYR A 51 0.14 4.79 2.67
N GLU A 52 -1.14 4.69 3.00
CA GLU A 52 -1.64 4.27 4.31
C GLU A 52 -2.55 3.07 4.13
N LEU A 53 -2.37 2.06 4.97
CA LEU A 53 -3.16 0.84 4.97
C LEU A 53 -3.94 0.76 6.26
N LEU A 54 -5.26 0.66 6.14
CA LEU A 54 -6.13 0.46 7.29
C LEU A 54 -6.55 -0.99 7.37
N PHE A 55 -6.23 -1.62 8.51
CA PHE A 55 -6.67 -2.97 8.84
C PHE A 55 -7.57 -2.92 10.08
N LEU A 56 -8.71 -3.60 10.00
CA LEU A 56 -9.64 -3.80 11.12
C LEU A 56 -9.29 -5.13 11.79
N MET A 57 -8.92 -5.04 13.07
CA MET A 57 -8.60 -6.20 13.89
C MET A 57 -9.88 -6.64 14.64
N PRO A 58 -10.36 -7.87 14.46
CA PRO A 58 -11.41 -8.41 15.31
C PRO A 58 -10.92 -8.56 16.74
N GLU A 59 -11.84 -8.46 17.71
CA GLU A 59 -11.52 -8.66 19.14
C GLU A 59 -11.12 -10.11 19.44
N GLU A 60 -11.64 -11.07 18.67
CA GLU A 60 -11.32 -12.48 18.79
C GLU A 60 -9.88 -12.78 18.36
N HIS A 61 -9.14 -13.52 19.18
CA HIS A 61 -7.75 -13.94 18.89
C HIS A 61 -6.78 -12.78 18.60
N THR A 62 -6.93 -11.66 19.30
CA THR A 62 -6.16 -10.41 19.09
C THR A 62 -4.64 -10.62 18.98
N GLN A 63 -4.06 -11.56 19.76
CA GLN A 63 -2.63 -11.88 19.68
C GLN A 63 -2.23 -12.51 18.34
N LEU A 64 -2.98 -13.51 17.85
CA LEU A 64 -2.71 -14.16 16.57
C LEU A 64 -2.93 -13.19 15.40
N VAL A 65 -3.96 -12.36 15.50
CA VAL A 65 -4.21 -11.33 14.49
C VAL A 65 -3.10 -10.29 14.51
N ARG A 66 -2.56 -9.90 15.67
CA ARG A 66 -1.39 -9.01 15.75
C ARG A 66 -0.16 -9.58 15.04
N TYR A 67 0.12 -10.87 15.19
CA TYR A 67 1.21 -11.51 14.45
C TYR A 67 0.92 -11.54 12.94
N THR A 68 -0.33 -11.79 12.57
CA THR A 68 -0.77 -11.87 11.16
C THR A 68 -0.79 -10.51 10.46
N LEU A 69 -1.17 -9.45 11.18
CA LEU A 69 -1.16 -8.05 10.74
C LEU A 69 0.14 -7.34 11.12
N SER A 70 1.18 -8.10 11.44
CA SER A 70 2.49 -7.52 11.69
C SER A 70 2.99 -6.84 10.43
N ARG A 71 3.78 -5.78 10.63
CA ARG A 71 4.43 -5.06 9.53
C ARG A 71 5.22 -6.02 8.65
N GLU A 72 5.91 -7.01 9.21
CA GLU A 72 6.66 -7.99 8.41
C GLU A 72 5.76 -8.76 7.44
N VAL A 73 4.58 -9.23 7.88
CA VAL A 73 3.65 -9.98 7.02
C VAL A 73 3.06 -9.07 5.95
N VAL A 74 2.59 -7.89 6.34
CA VAL A 74 1.99 -6.91 5.41
C VAL A 74 3.00 -6.45 4.36
N TYR A 75 4.25 -6.23 4.76
CA TYR A 75 5.36 -5.91 3.86
C TYR A 75 5.71 -7.09 2.94
N SER A 76 5.80 -8.31 3.48
CA SER A 76 6.17 -9.49 2.69
C SER A 76 5.13 -9.81 1.62
N VAL A 77 3.83 -9.69 1.93
CA VAL A 77 2.76 -9.89 0.93
C VAL A 77 2.86 -8.87 -0.19
N PHE A 78 3.10 -7.59 0.14
CA PHE A 78 3.28 -6.55 -0.87
C PHE A 78 4.51 -6.85 -1.73
N LEU A 79 5.63 -7.18 -1.10
CA LEU A 79 6.89 -7.48 -1.79
C LEU A 79 6.76 -8.69 -2.72
N GLN A 80 6.10 -9.75 -2.29
CA GLN A 80 5.83 -10.94 -3.11
C GLN A 80 5.05 -10.55 -4.36
N GLN A 81 4.00 -9.75 -4.20
CA GLN A 81 3.23 -9.27 -5.36
C GLN A 81 4.08 -8.44 -6.30
N LEU A 82 4.95 -7.55 -5.80
CA LEU A 82 5.86 -6.79 -6.66
C LEU A 82 6.88 -7.66 -7.39
N LEU A 83 7.35 -8.75 -6.78
CA LEU A 83 8.27 -9.68 -7.41
C LEU A 83 7.59 -10.57 -8.46
N GLU A 84 6.31 -10.90 -8.24
CA GLU A 84 5.47 -11.62 -9.20
C GLU A 84 5.07 -10.74 -10.39
N GLN A 85 5.12 -9.42 -10.24
CA GLN A 85 4.96 -8.49 -11.35
C GLN A 85 6.18 -8.49 -12.25
N HIS A 86 6.10 -9.25 -13.33
CA HIS A 86 6.99 -9.11 -14.47
C HIS A 86 6.84 -7.68 -15.03
N GLY A 87 7.95 -6.97 -15.25
CA GLY A 87 8.05 -5.51 -15.44
C GLY A 87 7.35 -4.87 -16.64
N GLU A 88 6.26 -5.45 -17.14
CA GLU A 88 5.37 -4.91 -18.17
C GLU A 88 4.18 -4.11 -17.58
N ASP A 89 4.06 -4.04 -16.25
CA ASP A 89 3.00 -3.27 -15.59
C ASP A 89 3.30 -1.75 -15.67
N PRO A 90 2.37 -0.91 -16.17
CA PRO A 90 2.54 0.54 -16.25
C PRO A 90 2.73 1.22 -14.88
N LEU A 91 2.38 0.54 -13.80
CA LEU A 91 2.58 0.95 -12.41
C LEU A 91 3.65 0.09 -11.73
N TYR A 92 4.67 -0.37 -12.46
CA TYR A 92 5.76 -1.15 -11.88
C TYR A 92 6.40 -0.38 -10.71
N ILE A 93 6.45 -1.02 -9.55
CA ILE A 93 7.10 -0.49 -8.36
C ILE A 93 8.35 -1.32 -8.12
N GLN A 94 9.50 -0.66 -8.08
CA GLN A 94 10.74 -1.36 -7.78
C GLN A 94 10.67 -1.93 -6.35
N PRO A 95 10.88 -3.24 -6.14
CA PRO A 95 10.79 -3.85 -4.83
C PRO A 95 11.68 -3.18 -3.77
N SER A 96 12.88 -2.73 -4.18
CA SER A 96 13.83 -2.05 -3.31
C SER A 96 13.47 -0.59 -2.96
N SER A 97 12.53 0.04 -3.68
CA SER A 97 12.01 1.36 -3.30
C SER A 97 10.87 1.31 -2.29
N LEU A 98 10.32 0.13 -2.01
CA LEU A 98 9.23 -0.05 -1.06
C LEU A 98 9.74 0.12 0.38
N SER A 99 9.21 1.11 1.09
CA SER A 99 9.44 1.32 2.52
C SER A 99 8.11 1.43 3.26
N MET A 100 7.94 0.63 4.31
CA MET A 100 6.72 0.61 5.13
C MET A 100 7.08 0.89 6.59
N ARG A 101 6.41 1.88 7.19
CA ARG A 101 6.46 2.14 8.63
C ARG A 101 5.13 1.73 9.24
N GLY A 102 5.16 0.85 10.25
CA GLY A 102 4.00 0.57 11.07
C GLY A 102 3.89 1.64 12.16
N ASN A 103 2.71 2.23 12.34
CA ASN A 103 2.40 2.90 13.59
C ASN A 103 2.17 1.82 14.65
N ALA A 104 3.00 1.81 15.69
CA ALA A 104 2.89 0.93 16.84
C ALA A 104 1.73 1.37 17.76
#